data_AF-A0A6C0GTU0-F1
#
_entry.id   AF-A0A6C0GTU0-F1
#
_cell.length_a   1.000
_cell.length_b   1.000
_cell.length_c   1.000
_cell.angle_alpha   90.00
_cell.angle_beta   90.00
_cell.angle_gamma   90.00
#
_symmetry.space_group_name_H-M   'P 1'
#
loop_
_entity.id
_entity.type
_entity.pdbx_description
1 polymer ?
#
loop_
_entity_poly.entity_id
_entity_poly.type
_entity_poly.pdbx_seq_one_letter_code
_entity_poly.pdbx_strand_id
1 'polypeptide(L)'
;MERLPADKASTNNPPLYLSDMALYKIKLIKNISAREAWIPVNAHDIAQARNAATLKCTKTEFIPDYNSLQVIDEEEYELICRQEFRK
;
A
#
# COMPACT_ATOMS: atom_id res chain seq x y z
N MET A 1 -10.77 24.26 -51.81
CA MET A 1 -9.76 23.63 -50.93
C MET A 1 -10.24 23.87 -49.51
N GLU A 2 -11.16 23.05 -49.02
CA GLU A 2 -11.72 23.19 -47.67
C GLU A 2 -11.97 21.77 -47.15
N ARG A 3 -11.05 21.31 -46.30
CA ARG A 3 -11.20 20.04 -45.59
C ARG A 3 -11.99 20.33 -44.31
N LEU A 4 -13.21 19.81 -44.24
CA LEU A 4 -13.97 19.66 -43.00
C LEU A 4 -13.14 18.77 -42.05
N PRO A 5 -12.83 19.19 -40.81
CA PRO A 5 -12.33 18.25 -39.81
C PRO A 5 -13.51 17.44 -39.28
N ALA A 6 -13.68 16.24 -39.84
CA ALA A 6 -14.37 15.16 -39.16
C ALA A 6 -13.37 14.56 -38.16
N ASP A 7 -13.50 14.90 -36.89
CA ASP A 7 -13.67 13.87 -35.85
C ASP A 7 -14.15 14.50 -34.54
N LYS A 8 -15.40 14.19 -34.19
CA LYS A 8 -15.92 14.40 -32.85
C LYS A 8 -15.35 13.30 -31.95
N ALA A 9 -14.18 13.51 -31.36
CA ALA A 9 -13.75 12.73 -30.20
C ALA A 9 -14.40 13.32 -28.93
N SER A 10 -15.70 13.08 -28.77
CA SER A 10 -16.36 13.22 -27.48
C SER A 10 -16.19 11.90 -26.71
N THR A 11 -15.72 11.99 -25.47
CA THR A 11 -15.64 10.90 -24.49
C THR A 11 -14.46 9.94 -24.71
N ASN A 12 -13.48 9.94 -23.81
CA ASN A 12 -13.25 8.84 -22.87
C ASN A 12 -11.92 9.04 -22.12
N ASN A 13 -12.08 9.23 -20.82
CA ASN A 13 -11.13 9.00 -19.74
C ASN A 13 -9.94 9.99 -19.63
N PRO A 14 -9.77 10.68 -18.49
CA PRO A 14 -8.42 11.06 -18.09
C PRO A 14 -7.59 9.76 -18.04
N PRO A 15 -6.26 9.79 -18.17
CA PRO A 15 -5.45 8.66 -17.72
C PRO A 15 -5.65 8.50 -16.19
N LEU A 16 -6.76 7.87 -15.80
CA LEU A 16 -6.98 7.28 -14.49
C LEU A 16 -5.93 6.19 -14.40
N TYR A 17 -4.98 6.34 -13.48
CA TYR A 17 -3.84 5.46 -13.12
C TYR A 17 -2.46 6.14 -13.23
N LEU A 18 -2.33 7.34 -12.67
CA LEU A 18 -1.13 7.63 -11.87
C LEU A 18 -1.44 7.16 -10.45
N SER A 19 -1.16 5.89 -10.19
CA SER A 19 -0.80 5.32 -8.89
C SER A 19 -1.36 6.02 -7.64
N ASP A 20 -2.68 6.01 -7.44
CA ASP A 20 -3.34 6.45 -6.19
C ASP A 20 -3.15 5.40 -5.06
N MET A 21 -2.07 4.63 -5.11
CA MET A 21 -1.73 3.67 -4.07
C MET A 21 -0.70 4.34 -3.16
N ALA A 22 -1.09 4.51 -1.90
CA ALA A 22 -0.22 4.98 -0.86
C ALA A 22 0.50 3.81 -0.19
N LEU A 23 1.74 4.05 0.22
CA LEU A 23 2.53 3.08 0.95
C LEU A 23 2.27 3.27 2.44
N TYR A 24 1.98 2.20 3.13
CA TYR A 24 1.70 2.19 4.55
C TYR A 24 2.67 1.27 5.27
N LYS A 25 3.02 1.62 6.50
CA LYS A 25 3.59 0.67 7.46
C LYS A 25 2.62 0.46 8.61
N ILE A 26 2.60 -0.76 9.12
CA ILE A 26 1.88 -1.13 10.32
C ILE A 26 2.76 -1.98 11.21
N LYS A 27 2.75 -1.66 12.49
CA LYS A 27 3.50 -2.37 13.51
C LYS A 27 2.81 -3.68 13.83
N LEU A 28 3.60 -4.74 13.98
CA LEU A 28 3.14 -6.04 14.44
C LEU A 28 3.45 -6.18 15.94
N ILE A 29 2.43 -6.56 16.69
CA ILE A 29 2.54 -6.96 18.09
C ILE A 29 2.61 -8.49 18.12
N LYS A 30 3.76 -9.04 18.51
CA LYS A 30 3.88 -10.49 18.75
C LYS A 30 3.50 -10.80 20.19
N ASN A 31 2.73 -11.87 20.39
CA ASN A 31 2.33 -12.31 21.74
C ASN A 31 3.52 -12.84 22.58
N ILE A 32 4.59 -13.36 21.96
CA ILE A 32 5.60 -14.19 22.65
C ILE A 32 7.09 -13.94 22.30
N SER A 33 7.45 -12.93 21.50
CA SER A 33 8.87 -12.59 21.31
C SER A 33 9.04 -11.12 21.00
N ALA A 34 9.84 -10.43 21.83
CA ALA A 34 10.04 -8.98 21.90
C ALA A 34 10.76 -8.35 20.69
N ARG A 35 10.43 -8.75 19.46
CA ARG A 35 10.87 -8.04 18.26
C ARG A 35 9.70 -7.29 17.68
N GLU A 36 9.80 -5.97 17.73
CA GLU A 36 8.96 -5.07 16.94
C GLU A 36 9.21 -5.38 15.47
N ALA A 37 8.17 -5.77 14.74
CA ALA A 37 8.24 -5.96 13.29
C ALA A 37 7.29 -4.98 12.62
N TRP A 38 7.69 -4.45 11.47
CA TRP A 38 6.89 -3.54 10.67
C TRP A 38 6.60 -4.23 9.35
N ILE A 39 5.34 -4.25 8.92
CA ILE A 39 5.00 -4.75 7.59
C ILE A 39 4.70 -3.60 6.65
N PRO A 40 5.31 -3.61 5.46
CA PRO A 40 4.99 -2.67 4.40
C PRO A 40 3.74 -3.17 3.66
N VAL A 41 2.82 -2.24 3.39
CA VAL A 41 1.53 -2.48 2.75
C VAL A 41 1.30 -1.42 1.70
N ASN A 42 1.10 -1.84 0.45
CA ASN A 42 0.69 -0.95 -0.62
C ASN A 42 -0.84 -0.99 -0.74
N ALA A 43 -1.52 0.15 -0.60
CA ALA A 43 -2.98 0.20 -0.61
C ALA A 43 -3.52 1.56 -1.06
N HIS A 44 -4.75 1.60 -1.56
CA HIS A 44 -5.42 2.86 -1.92
C HIS A 44 -5.89 3.67 -0.71
N ASP A 45 -6.29 2.97 0.35
CA ASP A 45 -6.87 3.58 1.55
C ASP A 45 -6.41 2.85 2.80
N ILE A 46 -6.50 3.55 3.94
CA ILE A 46 -6.27 2.98 5.27
C ILE A 46 -7.09 1.70 5.50
N ALA A 47 -8.36 1.65 5.05
CA ALA A 47 -9.19 0.46 5.23
C ALA A 47 -8.64 -0.77 4.48
N GLN A 48 -8.16 -0.56 3.24
CA GLN A 48 -7.54 -1.62 2.45
C GLN A 48 -6.19 -2.02 3.05
N ALA A 49 -5.41 -1.05 3.53
CA ALA A 49 -4.14 -1.31 4.23
C ALA A 49 -4.35 -2.18 5.48
N ARG A 50 -5.40 -1.90 6.27
CA ARG A 50 -5.78 -2.71 7.43
C ARG A 50 -6.12 -4.14 7.02
N ASN A 51 -6.98 -4.34 6.03
CA ASN A 51 -7.35 -5.69 5.57
C ASN A 51 -6.14 -6.47 5.03
N ALA A 52 -5.29 -5.84 4.24
CA ALA A 52 -4.06 -6.46 3.74
C ALA A 52 -3.11 -6.84 4.87
N ALA A 53 -2.96 -5.98 5.88
CA ALA A 53 -2.20 -6.27 7.09
C ALA A 53 -2.80 -7.45 7.87
N THR A 54 -4.11 -7.46 8.08
CA THR A 54 -4.82 -8.58 8.73
C THR A 54 -4.56 -9.89 8.01
N LEU A 55 -4.65 -9.90 6.67
CA LEU A 55 -4.41 -11.11 5.87
C LEU A 55 -2.98 -11.62 5.97
N LYS A 56 -1.99 -10.71 5.94
CA LYS A 56 -0.57 -11.06 6.19
C LYS A 56 -0.38 -11.62 7.59
N CYS A 57 -1.01 -11.00 8.58
CA CYS A 57 -0.93 -11.40 9.99
C CYS A 57 -1.65 -12.71 10.28
N THR A 58 -2.77 -13.01 9.61
CA THR A 58 -3.57 -14.23 9.85
C THR A 58 -2.77 -15.51 9.59
N LYS A 59 -1.74 -15.45 8.74
CA LYS A 59 -0.83 -16.57 8.47
C LYS A 59 0.27 -16.73 9.52
N THR A 60 0.31 -15.88 10.52
CA THR A 60 1.39 -15.77 11.50
C THR A 60 0.85 -15.49 12.90
N GLU A 61 1.59 -15.77 13.97
CA GLU A 61 1.17 -15.44 15.35
C GLU A 61 1.29 -13.94 15.69
N PHE A 62 1.26 -13.07 14.68
CA PHE A 62 1.39 -11.63 14.82
C PHE A 62 0.01 -10.96 14.77
N ILE A 63 -0.18 -9.92 15.58
CA ILE A 63 -1.38 -9.10 15.58
C ILE A 63 -1.00 -7.73 15.01
N PRO A 64 -1.71 -7.24 13.97
CA PRO A 64 -1.45 -5.91 13.42
C PRO A 64 -1.95 -4.84 14.39
N ASP A 65 -1.09 -3.88 14.75
CA ASP A 65 -1.46 -2.72 15.54
C ASP A 65 -1.98 -1.59 14.64
N TYR A 66 -3.30 -1.56 14.45
CA TYR A 66 -3.94 -0.56 13.60
C TYR A 66 -3.74 0.89 14.09
N ASN A 67 -3.36 1.09 15.36
CA ASN A 67 -3.03 2.42 15.89
C ASN A 67 -1.68 2.94 15.35
N SER A 68 -0.78 2.04 14.98
CA SER A 68 0.53 2.36 14.39
C SER A 68 0.50 2.45 12.85
N LEU A 69 -0.68 2.29 12.23
CA LEU A 69 -0.84 2.41 10.79
C LEU A 69 -0.58 3.84 10.35
N GLN A 70 0.44 4.03 9.52
CA GLN A 70 0.82 5.34 9.02
C GLN A 70 1.26 5.24 7.57
N VAL A 71 1.01 6.32 6.81
CA VAL A 71 1.50 6.45 5.45
C VAL A 71 2.99 6.76 5.47
N ILE A 72 3.72 6.24 4.50
CA ILE A 72 5.18 6.33 4.41
C ILE A 72 5.60 6.56 2.96
N ASP A 73 6.82 7.04 2.79
CA ASP A 73 7.43 7.21 1.47
C ASP A 73 8.05 5.90 0.96
N GLU A 74 8.38 5.89 -0.33
CA GLU A 74 8.95 4.72 -1.02
C GLU A 74 10.28 4.26 -0.41
N GLU A 75 11.15 5.19 -0.02
CA GLU A 75 12.43 4.88 0.63
C GLU A 75 12.25 4.10 1.94
N GLU A 76 11.28 4.52 2.76
CA GLU A 76 10.98 3.83 4.02
C GLU A 76 10.31 2.48 3.77
N TYR A 77 9.45 2.39 2.75
CA TYR A 77 8.80 1.14 2.35
C TYR A 77 9.84 0.09 1.91
N GLU A 78 10.81 0.50 1.08
CA GLU A 78 11.92 -0.35 0.67
C GLU A 78 12.82 -0.75 1.83
N LEU A 79 13.07 0.16 2.77
CA LEU A 79 13.85 -0.11 3.97
C LEU A 79 13.19 -1.19 4.84
N ILE A 80 11.88 -1.09 5.07
CA ILE A 80 11.11 -2.07 5.84
C ILE A 80 11.06 -3.40 5.09
N CYS A 81 10.82 -3.39 3.78
CA CYS A 81 10.92 -4.60 2.96
C CYS A 81 12.27 -5.30 3.16
N ARG A 82 13.38 -4.56 3.05
CA ARG A 82 14.74 -5.10 3.25
C ARG A 82 14.99 -5.65 4.65
N GLN A 83 14.42 -5.04 5.69
CA GLN A 83 14.56 -5.50 7.07
C GLN A 83 13.82 -6.83 7.31
N GLU A 84 12.62 -6.99 6.74
CA GLU A 84 11.84 -8.23 6.85
C GLU A 84 12.53 -9.42 6.16
N PHE A 85 13.29 -9.18 5.07
CA PHE A 85 14.01 -10.21 4.32
C PHE A 85 15.39 -10.58 4.89
N ARG A 86 15.91 -9.87 5.91
CA ARG A 86 17.24 -10.15 6.48
C ARG A 86 17.20 -11.24 7.59
N LYS A 87 16.47 -12.33 7.37
CA LYS A 87 16.46 -13.53 8.23
C LYS A 87 17.12 -14.71 7.56
#